data_AF-A0A2N5VNN8-F1
#
_entry.id   AF-A0A2N5VNN8-F1
#
_cell.length_a   1.000
_cell.length_b   1.000
_cell.length_c   1.000
_cell.angle_alpha   90.00
_cell.angle_beta   90.00
_cell.angle_gamma   90.00
#
_symmetry.space_group_name_H-M   'P 1'
#
loop_
_entity.id
_entity.type
_entity.pdbx_description
1 polymer ?
#
loop_
_entity_poly.entity_id
_entity_poly.type
_entity_poly.pdbx_seq_one_letter_code
_entity_poly.pdbx_strand_id
1 'polypeptide(L)'
;MGGRLAERFYLDESPSSPDLRLAFQSQLSPDLVGSSQNEEALKQLRELIDPKSGLISPFKFQKSRIMFMPAVNGLERMSRFPLGINDQFGYCRVTGLLQRYSDLVAHWQIKKALLRQVDGRSYADKQNVLSKKRMKELINRLDRESNPMVNLDRKMNLY
;
A
#
# COMPACT_ATOMS: atom_id res chain seq x y z
N MET A 1 -2.30 5.65 -9.90
CA MET A 1 -1.27 5.19 -10.87
C MET A 1 0.15 5.25 -10.32
N GLY A 2 0.63 6.38 -9.78
CA GLY A 2 2.04 6.51 -9.34
C GLY A 2 2.54 5.41 -8.38
N GLY A 3 1.69 4.96 -7.45
CA GLY A 3 2.04 3.86 -6.54
C GLY A 3 2.26 2.50 -7.20
N ARG A 4 1.59 2.24 -8.33
CA ARG A 4 1.79 1.02 -9.13
C ARG A 4 3.03 1.13 -9.99
N LEU A 5 3.29 2.31 -10.56
CA LEU A 5 4.50 2.55 -11.34
C LEU A 5 5.77 2.45 -10.50
N ALA A 6 5.75 2.93 -9.26
CA ALA A 6 6.87 2.80 -8.34
C ALA A 6 7.20 1.34 -8.01
N GLU A 7 6.18 0.49 -7.92
CA GLU A 7 6.38 -0.94 -7.75
C GLU A 7 6.91 -1.61 -9.03
N ARG A 8 6.41 -1.22 -10.21
CA ARG A 8 6.94 -1.73 -11.46
C ARG A 8 8.42 -1.39 -11.63
N PHE A 9 8.78 -0.14 -11.34
CA PHE A 9 10.16 0.31 -11.27
C PHE A 9 10.98 -0.51 -10.27
N TYR A 10 10.43 -0.79 -9.08
CA TYR A 10 11.10 -1.65 -8.10
C TYR A 10 11.42 -3.04 -8.67
N LEU A 11 10.50 -3.65 -9.42
CA LEU A 11 10.74 -4.95 -10.03
C LEU A 11 11.82 -4.91 -11.10
N ASP A 12 11.75 -3.92 -11.98
CA ASP A 12 12.69 -3.77 -13.09
C ASP A 12 14.11 -3.49 -12.54
N GLU A 13 14.23 -2.74 -11.44
CA GLU A 13 15.51 -2.37 -10.82
C GLU A 13 16.03 -3.33 -9.75
N SER A 14 15.19 -4.15 -9.10
CA SER A 14 15.62 -5.01 -8.00
C SER A 14 16.78 -5.95 -8.34
N PRO A 15 16.93 -6.48 -9.58
CA PRO A 15 18.10 -7.28 -9.96
C PRO A 15 19.42 -6.49 -9.92
N SER A 16 19.37 -5.23 -10.37
CA SER A 16 20.54 -4.34 -10.49
C SER A 16 20.80 -3.50 -9.23
N SER A 17 19.78 -3.37 -8.38
CA SER A 17 19.78 -2.55 -7.16
C SER A 17 19.33 -3.36 -5.94
N PRO A 18 20.21 -4.21 -5.36
CA PRO A 18 19.87 -5.03 -4.20
C PRO A 18 19.54 -4.21 -2.93
N ASP A 19 19.90 -2.93 -2.92
CA ASP A 19 19.62 -2.01 -1.82
C ASP A 19 18.28 -1.29 -1.96
N LEU A 20 17.64 -1.35 -3.13
CA LEU A 20 16.33 -0.74 -3.34
C LEU A 20 15.31 -1.48 -2.49
N ARG A 21 14.67 -0.75 -1.58
CA ARG A 21 13.61 -1.27 -0.69
C ARG A 21 12.49 -0.26 -0.61
N LEU A 22 11.26 -0.70 -0.84
CA LEU A 22 10.07 0.11 -0.67
C LEU A 22 9.16 -0.49 0.41
N ALA A 23 8.40 0.37 1.08
CA ALA A 23 7.29 -0.07 1.92
C ALA A 23 6.07 -0.26 1.02
N PHE A 24 5.64 -1.50 0.88
CA PHE A 24 4.41 -1.86 0.19
C PHE A 24 3.24 -1.71 1.16
N GLN A 25 2.08 -1.39 0.63
CA GLN A 25 0.84 -1.41 1.39
C GLN A 25 -0.12 -2.39 0.76
N SER A 26 -0.43 -3.44 1.52
CA SER A 26 -1.27 -4.54 1.11
C SER A 26 -2.59 -4.56 1.86
N GLN A 27 -3.59 -5.17 1.24
CA GLN A 27 -4.89 -5.42 1.83
C GLN A 27 -5.46 -6.65 1.11
N LEU A 28 -5.47 -7.77 1.82
CA LEU A 28 -5.87 -9.07 1.28
C LEU A 28 -7.36 -9.11 0.91
N SER A 29 -7.72 -10.07 0.07
CA SER A 29 -9.13 -10.36 -0.23
C SER A 29 -9.88 -10.70 1.06
N PRO A 30 -11.11 -10.20 1.25
CA PRO A 30 -11.95 -10.58 2.39
C PRO A 30 -12.17 -12.10 2.51
N ASP A 31 -12.03 -12.85 1.42
CA ASP A 31 -12.17 -14.31 1.41
C ASP A 31 -11.09 -15.01 2.28
N LEU A 32 -9.91 -14.40 2.40
CA LEU A 32 -8.79 -14.93 3.18
C LEU A 32 -8.91 -14.62 4.69
N VAL A 33 -9.87 -13.80 5.08
CA VAL A 33 -9.98 -13.22 6.44
C VAL A 33 -10.85 -14.08 7.36
N GLY A 34 -11.67 -14.98 6.82
CA GLY A 34 -12.36 -15.98 7.61
C GLY A 34 -13.80 -16.23 7.18
N SER A 35 -14.09 -17.51 6.95
CA SER A 35 -15.36 -18.14 6.53
C SER A 35 -15.61 -18.21 5.02
N SER A 36 -16.01 -19.39 4.57
CA SER A 36 -16.53 -19.67 3.22
C SER A 36 -17.72 -18.79 2.84
N GLN A 37 -18.42 -18.23 3.84
CA GLN A 37 -19.53 -17.30 3.66
C GLN A 37 -19.12 -15.97 3.02
N ASN A 38 -17.86 -15.54 3.19
CA ASN A 38 -17.38 -14.28 2.61
C ASN A 38 -17.26 -14.34 1.09
N GLU A 39 -16.85 -15.47 0.53
CA GLU A 39 -16.64 -15.64 -0.90
C GLU A 39 -17.99 -15.59 -1.65
N GLU A 40 -19.00 -16.30 -1.15
CA GLU A 40 -20.35 -16.27 -1.69
C GLU A 40 -20.98 -14.88 -1.56
N ALA A 41 -20.84 -14.23 -0.40
CA ALA A 41 -21.33 -12.87 -0.17
C ALA A 41 -20.66 -11.86 -1.11
N LEU A 42 -19.35 -11.99 -1.35
CA LEU A 42 -18.62 -11.14 -2.29
C LEU A 42 -19.09 -11.35 -3.73
N LYS A 43 -19.36 -12.59 -4.12
CA LYS A 43 -19.92 -12.90 -5.44
C LYS A 43 -21.31 -12.28 -5.62
N GLN A 44 -22.20 -12.47 -4.64
CA GLN A 44 -23.53 -11.85 -4.64
C GLN A 44 -23.44 -10.33 -4.68
N LEU A 45 -22.52 -9.73 -3.92
CA LEU A 45 -22.32 -8.29 -3.91
C LEU A 45 -21.92 -7.78 -5.31
N ARG A 46 -21.04 -8.50 -6.03
CA ARG A 46 -20.62 -8.13 -7.39
C ARG A 46 -21.78 -8.11 -8.38
N GLU A 47 -22.74 -9.03 -8.24
CA GLU A 47 -23.94 -9.07 -9.08
C GLU A 47 -24.87 -7.87 -8.84
N LEU A 48 -24.79 -7.24 -7.66
CA LEU A 48 -25.56 -6.06 -7.30
C LEU A 48 -24.94 -4.73 -7.76
N ILE A 49 -23.71 -4.77 -8.30
CA ILE A 49 -23.04 -3.59 -8.85
C ILE A 49 -23.71 -3.22 -10.16
N ASP A 50 -24.08 -1.94 -10.32
CA ASP A 50 -24.65 -1.46 -11.58
C ASP A 50 -23.59 -1.57 -12.70
N PRO A 51 -23.84 -2.32 -13.78
CA PRO A 51 -22.86 -2.52 -14.85
C PRO A 51 -22.55 -1.24 -15.62
N LYS A 52 -23.42 -0.21 -15.59
CA LYS A 52 -23.19 1.05 -16.29
C LYS A 52 -22.32 2.01 -15.48
N SER A 53 -22.62 2.19 -14.19
CA SER A 53 -21.89 3.12 -13.32
C SER A 53 -20.71 2.48 -12.58
N GLY A 54 -20.70 1.15 -12.40
CA GLY A 54 -19.75 0.44 -11.55
C GLY A 54 -19.95 0.69 -10.06
N LEU A 55 -21.07 1.29 -9.65
CA LEU A 55 -21.36 1.65 -8.27
C LEU A 55 -22.32 0.66 -7.60
N ILE A 56 -22.26 0.62 -6.28
CA ILE A 56 -23.20 -0.12 -5.44
C ILE A 56 -23.76 0.80 -4.36
N SER A 57 -25.05 0.61 -4.02
CA SER A 57 -25.67 1.34 -2.92
C SER A 57 -24.96 1.03 -1.59
N PRO A 58 -24.65 2.05 -0.76
CA PRO A 58 -24.04 1.84 0.56
C PRO A 58 -24.84 0.88 1.45
N PHE A 59 -26.18 0.91 1.36
CA PHE A 59 -27.04 0.01 2.12
C PHE A 59 -26.91 -1.45 1.67
N LYS A 60 -26.81 -1.69 0.36
CA LYS A 60 -26.58 -3.05 -0.18
C LYS A 60 -25.20 -3.57 0.24
N PHE A 61 -24.18 -2.72 0.16
CA PHE A 61 -22.83 -3.05 0.62
C PHE A 61 -22.80 -3.39 2.11
N GLN A 62 -23.39 -2.56 2.96
CA GLN A 62 -23.45 -2.83 4.40
C GLN A 62 -24.22 -4.12 4.74
N LYS A 63 -25.33 -4.39 4.02
CA LYS A 63 -26.15 -5.59 4.23
C LYS A 63 -25.43 -6.89 3.87
N SER A 64 -24.43 -6.83 2.99
CA SER A 64 -23.58 -7.99 2.63
C SER A 64 -22.66 -8.45 3.76
N ARG A 65 -22.44 -7.61 4.79
CA ARG A 65 -21.59 -7.90 5.96
C ARG A 65 -20.15 -8.33 5.63
N ILE A 66 -19.67 -8.04 4.42
CA ILE A 66 -18.28 -8.33 4.04
C ILE A 66 -17.34 -7.49 4.89
N MET A 67 -16.40 -8.15 5.55
CA MET A 67 -15.38 -7.50 6.36
C MET A 67 -14.08 -7.37 5.60
N PHE A 68 -13.59 -6.13 5.48
CA PHE A 68 -12.27 -5.86 4.93
C PHE A 68 -11.27 -5.73 6.07
N MET A 69 -10.13 -6.41 5.94
CA MET A 69 -9.00 -6.14 6.82
C MET A 69 -8.44 -4.74 6.58
N PRO A 70 -7.90 -4.07 7.60
CA PRO A 70 -7.18 -2.82 7.40
C PRO A 70 -6.00 -3.04 6.45
N ALA A 71 -5.65 -2.02 5.68
CA ALA A 71 -4.44 -2.06 4.87
C ALA A 71 -3.21 -2.03 5.77
N VAL A 72 -2.28 -2.95 5.55
CA VAL A 72 -1.06 -3.11 6.34
C VAL A 72 0.17 -2.70 5.53
N ASN A 73 1.18 -2.16 6.20
CA ASN A 73 2.46 -1.87 5.56
C ASN A 73 3.38 -3.08 5.69
N GLY A 74 4.17 -3.36 4.64
CA GLY A 74 5.04 -4.52 4.60
C GLY A 74 6.21 -4.35 3.64
N LEU A 75 7.18 -5.25 3.76
CA LEU A 75 8.25 -5.38 2.76
C LEU A 75 7.86 -6.31 1.62
N GLU A 76 6.81 -7.10 1.81
CA GLU A 76 6.34 -8.06 0.84
C GLU A 76 5.32 -7.42 -0.09
N ARG A 77 5.45 -7.75 -1.36
CA ARG A 77 4.50 -7.37 -2.40
C ARG A 77 3.31 -8.30 -2.28
N MET A 78 2.19 -7.75 -1.82
CA MET A 78 0.94 -8.49 -1.76
C MET A 78 -0.18 -7.70 -2.42
N SER A 79 -1.31 -8.35 -2.62
CA SER A 79 -2.50 -7.75 -3.21
C SER A 79 -3.00 -6.57 -2.39
N ARG A 80 -3.65 -5.66 -3.11
CA ARG A 80 -4.40 -4.53 -2.55
C ARG A 80 -5.79 -4.55 -3.15
N PHE A 81 -6.59 -5.46 -2.59
CA PHE A 81 -7.85 -5.89 -3.14
C PHE A 81 -8.85 -4.75 -3.40
N PRO A 82 -9.06 -3.77 -2.50
CA PRO A 82 -10.03 -2.71 -2.76
C PRO A 82 -9.65 -1.75 -3.90
N LEU A 83 -8.39 -1.74 -4.32
CA LEU A 83 -7.96 -0.98 -5.50
C LEU A 83 -8.00 -1.80 -6.80
N GLY A 84 -8.50 -3.04 -6.74
CA GLY A 84 -8.49 -3.97 -7.88
C GLY A 84 -7.08 -4.49 -8.22
N ILE A 85 -6.11 -4.29 -7.34
CA ILE A 85 -4.72 -4.75 -7.53
C ILE A 85 -4.63 -6.15 -6.91
N ASN A 86 -4.94 -7.15 -7.71
CA ASN A 86 -4.96 -8.57 -7.31
C ASN A 86 -3.79 -9.36 -7.89
N ASP A 87 -2.84 -8.66 -8.50
CA ASP A 87 -1.68 -9.25 -9.14
C ASP A 87 -0.49 -9.36 -8.16
N GLN A 88 0.54 -10.07 -8.59
CA GLN A 88 1.81 -10.23 -7.85
C GLN A 88 2.64 -8.94 -7.74
N PHE A 89 2.14 -7.86 -8.33
CA PHE A 89 2.86 -6.60 -8.46
C PHE A 89 2.72 -5.81 -7.14
N GLY A 90 1.49 -5.58 -6.66
CA GLY A 90 1.25 -4.91 -5.37
C GLY A 90 1.24 -3.37 -5.50
N TYR A 91 1.44 -2.66 -4.38
CA TYR A 91 1.26 -1.19 -4.36
C TYR A 91 2.12 -0.48 -3.31
N CYS A 92 2.78 0.62 -3.71
CA CYS A 92 3.49 1.53 -2.81
C CYS A 92 2.84 2.91 -2.74
N ARG A 93 2.95 3.60 -1.59
CA ARG A 93 2.58 5.01 -1.51
C ARG A 93 3.78 5.89 -1.86
N VAL A 94 3.63 6.76 -2.85
CA VAL A 94 4.71 7.63 -3.36
C VAL A 94 4.25 9.03 -3.74
N THR A 95 2.98 9.37 -3.54
CA THR A 95 2.36 10.58 -4.10
C THR A 95 2.10 11.69 -3.09
N GLY A 96 2.38 11.48 -1.80
CA GLY A 96 2.14 12.49 -0.75
C GLY A 96 3.35 12.75 0.12
N LEU A 97 4.49 13.08 -0.51
CA LEU A 97 5.77 13.33 0.17
C LEU A 97 5.69 14.35 1.30
N LEU A 98 4.88 15.40 1.14
CA LEU A 98 4.77 16.48 2.13
C LEU A 98 4.01 16.07 3.39
N GLN A 99 3.15 15.05 3.29
CA GLN A 99 2.25 14.64 4.36
C GLN A 99 2.65 13.29 4.98
N ARG A 100 3.42 12.47 4.26
CA ARG A 100 3.77 11.12 4.67
C ARG A 100 5.25 10.87 4.54
N TYR A 101 5.87 10.64 5.69
CA TYR A 101 7.29 10.31 5.76
C TYR A 101 7.66 9.04 4.97
N SER A 102 6.74 8.06 4.88
CA SER A 102 6.94 6.85 4.07
C SER A 102 7.12 7.16 2.58
N ASP A 103 6.33 8.10 2.04
CA ASP A 103 6.38 8.49 0.63
C ASP A 103 7.70 9.24 0.35
N LEU A 104 8.18 10.06 1.30
CA LEU A 104 9.48 10.72 1.23
C LEU A 104 10.64 9.71 1.17
N VAL A 105 10.64 8.73 2.07
CA VAL A 105 11.65 7.66 2.09
C VAL A 105 11.62 6.86 0.78
N ALA A 106 10.44 6.55 0.25
CA ALA A 106 10.30 5.85 -1.03
C ALA A 106 10.96 6.64 -2.17
N HIS A 107 10.83 7.96 -2.18
CA HIS A 107 11.51 8.81 -3.17
C HIS A 107 13.01 8.81 -3.04
N TRP A 108 13.57 8.81 -1.82
CA TRP A 108 15.01 8.68 -1.61
C TRP A 108 15.55 7.36 -2.14
N GLN A 109 14.82 6.26 -1.89
CA GLN A 109 15.14 4.91 -2.37
C GLN A 109 15.15 4.86 -3.91
N ILE A 110 14.10 5.37 -4.56
CA ILE A 110 13.96 5.41 -6.02
C ILE A 110 15.06 6.27 -6.65
N LYS A 111 15.31 7.47 -6.13
CA LYS A 111 16.35 8.37 -6.65
C LYS A 111 17.75 7.74 -6.59
N LYS A 112 18.08 7.02 -5.51
CA LYS A 112 19.37 6.32 -5.41
C LYS A 112 19.49 5.21 -6.46
N ALA A 113 18.41 4.45 -6.71
CA ALA A 113 18.41 3.43 -7.75
C ALA A 113 18.64 4.05 -9.14
N LEU A 114 17.96 5.16 -9.46
CA LEU A 114 18.16 5.88 -10.73
C LEU A 114 19.59 6.40 -10.90
N LEU A 115 20.21 6.98 -9.86
CA LEU A 115 21.58 7.49 -9.95
C LEU A 115 22.64 6.40 -10.18
N ARG A 116 22.39 5.18 -9.70
CA ARG A 116 23.28 4.04 -9.98
C ARG A 116 23.34 3.72 -11.47
N GLN A 117 22.23 3.89 -12.19
CA GLN A 117 22.17 3.58 -13.62
C GLN A 117 23.01 4.54 -14.47
N VAL A 118 23.08 5.81 -14.08
CA VAL A 118 23.69 6.85 -14.91
C VAL A 118 25.21 6.88 -14.73
N ASP A 119 25.72 6.89 -13.49
CA ASP A 119 27.18 7.06 -13.26
C ASP A 119 27.68 6.52 -11.90
N GLY A 120 26.83 5.84 -11.11
CA GLY A 120 27.21 5.43 -9.75
C GLY A 120 27.51 6.58 -8.77
N ARG A 121 27.22 7.83 -9.16
CA ARG A 121 27.44 9.01 -8.31
C ARG A 121 26.59 8.91 -7.05
N SER A 122 27.20 9.22 -5.91
CA SER A 122 26.44 9.38 -4.67
C SER A 122 25.56 10.62 -4.76
N TYR A 123 24.33 10.51 -4.26
CA TYR A 123 23.45 11.66 -4.09
C TYR A 123 24.17 12.70 -3.21
N ALA A 124 24.13 13.98 -3.61
CA ALA A 124 24.86 15.05 -2.91
C ALA A 124 24.31 15.32 -1.49
N ASP A 125 23.05 14.96 -1.27
CA ASP A 125 22.42 14.99 0.05
C ASP A 125 22.88 13.79 0.88
N LYS A 126 23.17 13.99 2.16
CA LYS A 126 23.60 12.95 3.11
C LYS A 126 22.46 11.96 3.46
N GLN A 127 21.35 12.02 2.74
CA GLN A 127 20.17 11.18 2.92
C GLN A 127 20.49 9.74 2.53
N ASN A 128 20.84 8.94 3.53
CA ASN A 128 21.15 7.54 3.34
C ASN A 128 19.87 6.73 3.10
N VAL A 129 19.91 5.92 2.05
CA VAL A 129 18.92 4.87 1.81
C VAL A 129 18.89 3.91 3.00
N LEU A 130 17.69 3.70 3.52
CA LEU A 130 17.44 2.83 4.65
C LEU A 130 17.80 1.38 4.30
N SER A 131 18.57 0.74 5.19
CA SER A 131 18.81 -0.70 5.15
C SER A 131 17.51 -1.48 5.38
N LYS A 132 17.50 -2.78 5.06
CA LYS A 132 16.34 -3.67 5.34
C LYS A 132 15.88 -3.60 6.80
N LYS A 133 16.83 -3.55 7.74
CA LYS A 133 16.54 -3.39 9.18
C LYS A 133 15.83 -2.07 9.46
N ARG A 134 16.37 -0.95 8.98
CA ARG A 134 15.77 0.37 9.16
C ARG A 134 14.41 0.52 8.48
N MET A 135 14.21 -0.12 7.33
CA MET A 135 12.92 -0.13 6.65
C MET A 135 11.86 -0.91 7.45
N LYS A 136 12.22 -2.04 8.05
CA LYS A 136 11.32 -2.76 8.98
C LYS A 136 10.98 -1.90 10.20
N GLU A 137 11.96 -1.23 10.79
CA GLU A 137 11.74 -0.32 11.92
C GLU A 137 10.78 0.82 11.52
N LEU A 138 10.93 1.38 10.32
CA LEU A 138 10.02 2.39 9.78
C LEU A 138 8.58 1.84 9.63
N ILE A 139 8.41 0.67 9.03
CA ILE A 139 7.10 0.03 8.86
C ILE A 139 6.41 -0.18 10.21
N ASN A 140 7.12 -0.75 11.19
CA ASN A 140 6.59 -0.94 12.54
C ASN A 140 6.18 0.39 13.20
N ARG A 141 6.95 1.46 12.95
CA ARG A 141 6.62 2.80 13.45
C ARG A 141 5.34 3.34 12.80
N LEU A 142 5.20 3.22 11.49
CA LEU A 142 4.01 3.66 10.75
C LEU A 142 2.75 2.98 11.27
N ASP A 143 2.81 1.66 11.50
CA ASP A 143 1.66 0.91 12.00
C ASP A 143 1.30 1.34 13.43
N ARG A 144 2.31 1.56 14.30
CA ARG A 144 2.12 2.07 15.66
C ARG A 144 1.52 3.49 15.69
N GLU A 145 1.96 4.37 14.81
CA GLU A 145 1.52 5.78 14.75
C GLU A 145 0.14 5.93 14.09
N SER A 146 -0.23 5.05 13.17
CA SER A 146 -1.50 5.15 12.42
C SER A 146 -2.75 4.97 13.31
N ASN A 147 -2.72 4.00 14.22
CA ASN A 147 -3.85 3.67 15.10
C ASN A 147 -4.27 4.82 16.04
N PRO A 148 -3.36 5.47 16.80
CA PRO A 148 -3.74 6.58 17.67
C PRO A 148 -4.25 7.79 16.88
N MET A 149 -3.69 8.10 15.71
CA MET A 149 -4.17 9.20 14.86
C MET A 149 -5.61 8.95 14.39
N VAL A 150 -5.90 7.74 13.87
CA VAL A 150 -7.27 7.38 13.44
C VAL A 150 -8.25 7.47 14.60
N ASN A 151 -7.85 7.04 15.79
CA ASN A 151 -8.70 7.12 16.98
C ASN A 151 -8.94 8.57 17.43
N LEU A 152 -7.92 9.43 17.32
CA LEU A 152 -8.03 10.85 17.66
C LEU A 152 -8.95 11.58 16.68
N ASP A 153 -8.79 11.37 15.37
CA ASP A 153 -9.69 11.90 14.33
C ASP A 153 -11.13 11.48 14.57
N ARG A 154 -11.37 10.20 14.90
CA ARG A 154 -12.71 9.72 15.24
C ARG A 154 -13.30 10.46 16.43
N LYS A 155 -12.51 10.67 17.49
CA LYS A 155 -12.97 11.41 18.67
C LYS A 155 -13.28 12.87 18.35
N MET A 156 -12.46 13.53 17.54
CA MET A 156 -12.66 14.93 17.17
C MET A 156 -13.90 15.15 16.28
N ASN A 157 -14.24 14.18 15.42
CA ASN A 157 -15.39 14.27 14.51
C ASN A 157 -16.73 13.79 15.11
N LEU A 158 -16.73 13.34 16.37
CA LEU A 158 -17.95 12.94 17.09
C LEU A 158 -18.55 14.09 17.92
N TYR A 159 -17.87 15.24 17.97
CA TYR A 159 -18.33 16.49 18.57
C TYR A 159 -18.55 17.53 17.48
#